data_AF-A0AAP1F083-F1
#
_entry.id   AF-A0AAP1F083-F1
#
_cell.length_a   1.000
_cell.length_b   1.000
_cell.length_c   1.000
_cell.angle_alpha   90.00
_cell.angle_beta   90.00
_cell.angle_gamma   90.00
#
_symmetry.space_group_name_H-M   'P 1'
#
loop_
_entity.id
_entity.type
_entity.pdbx_description
1 polymer ?
#
loop_
_entity_poly.entity_id
_entity_poly.type
_entity_poly.pdbx_seq_one_letter_code
_entity_poly.pdbx_strand_id
1 'polypeptide(L)' 'MLAWSFNRDGELQQPLITQRDKVASVSTAQRRVDRQDLTPLAKPQHGVDALLAHFPNVQSIPGVTDVSANTP' A
#
# COMPACT_ATOMS: atom_id res chain seq x y z
N MET A 1 -11.97 -9.61 12.12
CA MET A 1 -10.91 -8.62 11.83
C MET A 1 -11.37 -7.80 10.63
N LEU A 2 -11.40 -6.47 10.75
CA LEU A 2 -11.65 -5.61 9.60
C LEU A 2 -10.37 -5.62 8.76
N ALA A 3 -10.40 -6.33 7.63
CA ALA A 3 -9.35 -6.24 6.64
C ALA A 3 -9.46 -4.85 5.98
N TRP A 4 -8.84 -3.85 6.58
CA TRP A 4 -8.50 -2.65 5.83
C TRP A 4 -7.40 -3.08 4.87
N SER A 5 -7.78 -3.40 3.63
CA SER A 5 -6.78 -3.75 2.62
C SER A 5 -5.98 -2.48 2.32
N PHE A 6 -4.73 -2.47 2.74
CA PHE A 6 -3.78 -1.51 2.22
C PHE A 6 -3.44 -1.97 0.81
N ASN A 7 -4.18 -1.45 -0.17
CA ASN A 7 -3.88 -1.78 -1.55
C ASN A 7 -2.45 -1.33 -1.87
N ARG A 8 -1.57 -2.28 -2.20
CA ARG A 8 -0.21 -1.99 -2.68
C ARG A 8 -0.26 -1.34 -4.06
N ASP A 9 0.81 -0.65 -4.40
CA ASP A 9 1.00 -0.23 -5.79
C ASP A 9 1.09 -1.48 -6.67
N GLY A 10 0.18 -1.57 -7.64
CA GLY A 10 0.01 -2.74 -8.51
C GLY A 10 -1.21 -3.62 -8.18
N GLU A 11 -1.86 -3.46 -7.02
CA GLU A 11 -3.10 -4.20 -6.70
C GLU A 11 -4.35 -3.53 -7.26
N LEU A 12 -4.30 -2.20 -7.45
CA LEU A 12 -5.36 -1.41 -8.06
C LEU A 12 -5.09 -1.15 -9.53
N GLN A 13 -6.15 -1.14 -10.34
CA GLN A 13 -6.07 -0.77 -11.74
C GLN A 13 -5.73 0.72 -11.89
N GLN A 14 -4.63 1.02 -12.58
CA GLN A 14 -4.16 2.39 -12.79
C GLN A 14 -5.21 3.34 -13.38
N PRO A 15 -6.07 2.93 -14.34
CA PRO A 15 -7.13 3.82 -14.85
C PRO A 15 -8.11 4.30 -13.78
N LEU A 16 -8.40 3.49 -12.75
CA LEU A 16 -9.29 3.88 -11.66
C LEU A 16 -8.65 4.96 -10.79
N ILE A 17 -7.34 4.83 -10.51
CA ILE A 17 -6.57 5.83 -9.76
C ILE A 17 -6.55 7.15 -10.55
N THR A 18 -6.20 7.08 -11.85
CA THR A 18 -6.16 8.26 -12.72
C THR A 18 -7.51 8.97 -12.79
N GLN A 19 -8.62 8.22 -12.92
CA GLN A 19 -9.94 8.82 -12.97
C GLN A 19 -10.34 9.46 -11.64
N ARG A 20 -10.04 8.82 -10.51
CA ARG A 20 -10.27 9.36 -9.18
C ARG A 20 -9.48 10.65 -8.97
N ASP A 21 -8.21 10.68 -9.35
CA ASP A 21 -7.34 11.84 -9.15
C ASP A 21 -7.74 13.05 -10.00
N LYS A 22 -8.49 12.86 -11.09
CA LYS A 22 -9.08 13.97 -11.87
C LYS A 22 -10.22 14.68 -11.16
N VAL A 23 -10.98 13.96 -10.33
CA VAL A 23 -12.18 14.51 -9.65
C VAL A 23 -11.92 14.83 -8.19
N ALA A 24 -10.91 14.20 -7.59
CA ALA A 24 -10.50 14.46 -6.22
C ALA A 24 -9.67 15.74 -6.14
N SER A 25 -9.76 16.45 -5.03
CA SER A 25 -8.90 17.61 -4.74
C SER A 25 -7.46 17.24 -4.40
N VAL A 26 -7.10 15.96 -4.51
CA VAL A 26 -5.84 15.39 -4.00
C VAL A 26 -5.27 14.39 -4.97
N SER A 27 -3.95 14.47 -5.19
CA SER A 27 -3.18 13.53 -6.00
C SER A 27 -2.73 12.33 -5.17
N THR A 28 -2.89 11.11 -5.69
CA THR A 28 -2.33 9.90 -5.06
C THR A 28 -0.82 9.99 -4.95
N ALA A 29 -0.16 10.37 -6.05
CA ALA A 29 1.29 10.41 -6.13
C ALA A 29 1.87 11.44 -5.16
N GLN A 30 1.26 12.63 -5.11
CA GLN A 30 1.73 13.68 -4.19
C GLN A 30 1.57 13.25 -2.73
N ARG A 31 0.42 12.66 -2.37
CA ARG A 31 0.19 12.13 -1.02
C ARG A 31 1.17 11.01 -0.63
N ARG A 32 1.69 10.24 -1.57
CA ARG A 32 2.75 9.25 -1.30
C ARG A 32 4.05 9.94 -0.94
N VAL A 33 4.44 10.98 -1.69
CA VAL A 33 5.64 11.77 -1.41
C VAL A 33 5.54 12.48 -0.07
N ASP A 34 4.42 13.15 0.19
CA ASP A 34 4.20 13.95 1.41
C ASP A 34 4.20 13.11 2.70
N ARG A 35 4.10 11.78 2.60
CA ARG A 35 4.04 10.84 3.74
C ARG A 35 5.28 9.97 3.86
N GLN A 36 6.31 10.20 3.05
CA GLN A 36 7.54 9.41 3.11
C GLN A 36 8.22 9.52 4.48
N ASP A 37 8.07 10.67 5.14
CA ASP A 37 8.54 10.93 6.50
C ASP A 37 7.88 10.03 7.56
N LEU A 38 6.71 9.45 7.27
CA LEU A 38 6.03 8.50 8.16
C LEU A 38 6.59 7.07 8.06
N THR A 39 7.40 6.77 7.04
CA THR A 39 7.99 5.43 6.83
C THR A 39 8.69 4.87 8.07
N PRO A 40 9.51 5.66 8.82
CA PRO A 40 10.18 5.16 10.02
C PRO A 40 9.24 4.84 11.19
N LEU A 41 7.99 5.33 11.16
CA LEU A 41 6.99 5.10 12.19
C LEU A 41 6.19 3.81 11.96
N ALA A 42 6.33 3.20 10.79
CA ALA A 42 5.64 1.98 10.43
C ALA A 42 6.09 0.82 11.32
N LYS A 43 5.12 0.01 11.75
CA LYS A 43 5.33 -1.21 12.53
C LYS A 43 4.86 -2.42 11.70
N PRO A 44 5.37 -3.63 11.98
CA PRO A 44 4.84 -4.85 11.37
C PRO A 44 3.34 -4.96 11.60
N GLN A 45 2.60 -5.36 10.55
CA GLN A 45 1.13 -5.44 10.55
C GLN A 45 0.68 -6.82 10.06
N HIS A 46 -0.49 -7.29 10.49
CA HIS A 46 -1.03 -8.56 10.03
C HIS A 46 -1.76 -8.41 8.69
N GLY A 47 -1.54 -9.34 7.78
CA GLY A 47 -2.29 -9.44 6.52
C GLY A 47 -1.75 -8.54 5.40
N VAL A 48 -0.54 -8.00 5.56
CA VAL A 48 0.15 -7.20 4.56
C VAL A 48 0.49 -8.03 3.32
N ASP A 49 0.78 -9.32 3.50
CA ASP A 49 1.12 -10.24 2.41
C ASP A 49 -0.01 -11.23 2.06
N ALA A 50 -1.18 -11.10 2.68
CA ALA A 50 -2.29 -12.05 2.53
C ALA A 50 -2.74 -12.22 1.07
N LEU A 51 -2.60 -11.18 0.24
CA LEU A 51 -3.00 -11.20 -1.17
C LEU A 51 -1.82 -11.22 -2.15
N LEU A 52 -0.56 -11.27 -1.68
CA LEU A 52 0.62 -11.14 -2.53
C LEU A 52 0.64 -12.14 -3.69
N ALA A 53 0.21 -13.39 -3.45
CA ALA A 53 0.16 -14.44 -4.47
C ALA A 53 -0.83 -14.15 -5.62
N HIS A 54 -1.82 -13.28 -5.40
CA HIS A 54 -2.81 -12.90 -6.41
C HIS A 54 -2.36 -11.73 -7.28
N PHE A 55 -1.32 -11.00 -6.89
CA PHE A 55 -0.84 -9.81 -7.58
C PHE A 55 0.70 -9.89 -7.78
N PRO A 56 1.18 -10.56 -8.84
CA PRO A 56 2.60 -10.85 -9.02
C PRO A 56 3.45 -9.62 -9.35
N ASN A 57 2.84 -8.50 -9.73
CA ASN A 57 3.52 -7.28 -10.17
C ASN A 57 3.42 -6.13 -9.15
N VAL A 58 3.15 -6.45 -7.87
CA VAL A 58 3.07 -5.42 -6.82
C VAL A 58 4.44 -4.93 -6.40
N GLN A 59 4.50 -3.67 -6.00
CA GLN A 59 5.67 -3.12 -5.35
C GLN A 59 5.49 -3.11 -3.83
N SER A 60 6.54 -3.49 -3.11
CA SER A 60 6.56 -3.37 -1.66
C SER A 60 6.50 -1.89 -1.26
N ILE A 61 5.77 -1.60 -0.18
CA ILE A 61 5.73 -0.26 0.39
C ILE A 61 6.82 -0.19 1.46
N PRO A 62 7.76 0.77 1.37
CA PRO A 62 8.80 0.94 2.39
C PRO A 62 8.20 1.03 3.79
N GLY A 63 8.79 0.31 4.75
CA GLY A 63 8.33 0.27 6.15
C GLY A 63 7.09 -0.59 6.42
N VAL A 64 6.35 -1.04 5.40
CA VAL A 64 5.15 -1.88 5.58
C VAL A 64 5.52 -3.35 5.41
N THR A 65 5.62 -4.07 6.53
CA THR A 65 5.96 -5.50 6.56
C THR A 65 4.88 -6.33 7.24
N ASP A 66 4.72 -7.58 6.81
CA ASP A 66 3.85 -8.52 7.53
C ASP A 66 4.50 -8.95 8.85
N VAL A 67 3.70 -9.13 9.91
CA VAL A 67 4.18 -9.67 11.19
C VAL A 67 4.83 -11.04 11.00
N SER A 68 4.29 -11.86 10.11
CA SER A 68 4.76 -13.22 9.84
C SER A 68 6.11 -13.22 9.11
N ALA A 69 6.45 -12.16 8.37
CA ALA A 69 7.74 -12.01 7.70
C ALA A 69 8.90 -11.78 8.67
N ASN A 70 8.62 -11.41 9.92
CA ASN A 70 9.61 -11.11 10.96
C ASN A 70 9.73 -12.23 12.01
N THR A 71 9.18 -13.41 11.73
CA THR A 71 9.35 -14.61 12.56
C THR A 71 10.54 -15.40 12.02
N PRO A 72 11.60 -15.65 12.82
CA PRO A 72 12.71 -16.50 12.40
C PRO A 72 12.29 -17.95 12.17
#